data_AF-A0A4R9EVP1-F1
#
_entry.id   AF-A0A4R9EVP1-F1
#
_cell.length_a   1.000
_cell.length_b   1.000
_cell.length_c   1.000
_cell.angle_alpha   90.00
_cell.angle_beta   90.00
_cell.angle_gamma   90.00
#
_symmetry.space_group_name_H-M   'P 1'
#
loop_
_entity.id
_entity.type
_entity.pdbx_description
1 polymer ?
#
loop_
_entity_poly.entity_id
_entity_poly.type
_entity_poly.pdbx_seq_one_letter_code
_entity_poly.pdbx_strand_id
1 'polypeptide(L)'
;MAEFKFELKPFRSEGRIGRKGILGDFGEVIVQYDRYSRKRRNVNGETRLFGDKLPDVSFKGSGPGMPVLKWSTLKESVLTMDSATASLVFNVNGLSNRARSLHISLMGREYQYCIGRMSRDATLSRDGVRVKIRMGEKIQGLGMTSVGEASGDFEAVDLALAIVFEEVNTSDLTATGALFTTYERLVSGKETPTD
;
A
#
# COMPACT_ATOMS: atom_id res chain seq x y z
N MET A 1 10.98 -19.96 -14.61
CA MET A 1 10.70 -18.82 -13.71
C MET A 1 9.78 -19.32 -12.63
N ALA A 2 10.11 -19.09 -11.36
CA ALA A 2 9.24 -19.48 -10.25
C ALA A 2 7.98 -18.59 -10.27
N GLU A 3 6.82 -19.22 -10.15
CA GLU A 3 5.55 -18.56 -9.90
C GLU A 3 5.09 -18.99 -8.51
N PHE A 4 4.84 -18.02 -7.64
CA PHE A 4 4.44 -18.24 -6.26
C PHE A 4 3.11 -17.55 -6.00
N LYS A 5 2.17 -18.25 -5.36
CA LYS A 5 0.83 -17.73 -5.07
C LYS A 5 0.56 -17.73 -3.57
N PHE A 6 -0.18 -16.74 -3.12
CA PHE A 6 -0.60 -16.62 -1.74
C PHE A 6 -1.98 -16.00 -1.61
N GLU A 7 -2.61 -16.17 -0.45
CA GLU A 7 -3.88 -15.54 -0.13
C GLU A 7 -3.81 -14.87 1.25
N LEU A 8 -4.34 -13.66 1.33
CA LEU A 8 -4.52 -12.91 2.57
C LEU A 8 -6.01 -12.72 2.86
N LYS A 9 -6.42 -13.11 4.05
CA LYS A 9 -7.82 -13.01 4.51
C LYS A 9 -7.99 -11.78 5.39
N PRO A 10 -9.05 -10.99 5.20
CA PRO A 10 -9.33 -9.86 6.07
C PRO A 10 -9.65 -10.35 7.49
N PHE A 11 -9.22 -9.59 8.48
CA PHE A 11 -9.57 -9.84 9.88
C PHE A 11 -9.87 -8.53 10.62
N ARG A 12 -10.55 -8.67 11.76
CA ARG A 12 -10.78 -7.58 12.72
C ARG A 12 -10.57 -8.15 14.11
N SER A 13 -9.73 -7.50 14.91
CA SER A 13 -9.46 -7.92 16.29
C SER A 13 -9.10 -6.71 17.14
N GLU A 14 -9.70 -6.59 18.33
CA GLU A 14 -9.31 -5.60 19.36
C GLU A 14 -8.98 -4.18 18.87
N GLY A 15 -9.82 -3.64 17.98
CA GLY A 15 -9.61 -2.29 17.45
C GLY A 15 -8.53 -2.20 16.37
N ARG A 16 -8.04 -3.32 15.85
CA ARG A 16 -7.19 -3.44 14.66
C ARG A 16 -7.98 -4.06 13.52
N ILE A 17 -7.63 -3.63 12.31
CA ILE A 17 -8.17 -4.14 11.05
C ILE A 17 -6.97 -4.44 10.15
N GLY A 18 -7.08 -5.49 9.34
CA GLY A 18 -6.02 -5.82 8.42
C GLY A 18 -6.27 -7.11 7.68
N ARG A 19 -5.19 -7.72 7.20
CA ARG A 19 -5.18 -9.02 6.53
C ARG A 19 -4.12 -9.93 7.13
N LYS A 20 -4.38 -11.23 7.07
CA LYS A 20 -3.44 -12.26 7.47
C LYS A 20 -3.45 -13.45 6.52
N GLY A 21 -2.33 -14.14 6.39
CA GLY A 21 -2.22 -15.31 5.52
C GLY A 21 -0.91 -16.07 5.74
N ILE A 22 -0.71 -17.12 4.95
CA ILE A 22 0.53 -17.92 4.96
C ILE A 22 1.20 -17.74 3.59
N LEU A 23 2.48 -17.36 3.60
CA LEU A 23 3.28 -17.12 2.41
C LEU A 23 4.25 -18.29 2.13
N GLY A 24 3.74 -19.52 2.08
CA GLY A 24 4.59 -20.70 1.85
C GLY A 24 5.77 -20.75 2.82
N ASP A 25 6.99 -20.77 2.27
CA ASP A 25 8.23 -20.85 3.06
C ASP A 25 8.50 -19.61 3.92
N PHE A 26 7.86 -18.46 3.64
CA PHE A 26 8.02 -17.22 4.42
C PHE A 26 7.18 -17.18 5.71
N GLY A 27 6.29 -18.17 5.92
CA GLY A 27 5.52 -18.31 7.16
C GLY A 27 4.24 -17.47 7.21
N GLU A 28 3.74 -17.23 8.43
CA GLU A 28 2.57 -16.38 8.64
C GLU A 28 2.91 -14.91 8.40
N VAL A 29 2.00 -14.17 7.78
CA VAL A 29 2.08 -12.72 7.60
C VAL A 29 0.80 -12.07 8.11
N ILE A 30 0.97 -10.93 8.78
CA ILE A 30 -0.11 -10.08 9.25
C ILE A 30 0.21 -8.64 8.86
N VAL A 31 -0.66 -8.02 8.08
CA VAL A 31 -0.63 -6.58 7.81
C VAL A 31 -1.84 -5.95 8.47
N GLN A 32 -1.65 -4.88 9.26
CA GLN A 32 -2.73 -4.29 10.04
C GLN A 32 -2.52 -2.80 10.31
N TYR A 33 -3.62 -2.10 10.60
CA TYR A 33 -3.65 -0.74 11.10
C TYR A 33 -4.68 -0.59 12.23
N ASP A 34 -4.54 0.48 13.00
CA ASP A 34 -5.49 0.80 14.07
C ASP A 34 -6.80 1.33 13.49
N ARG A 35 -7.92 0.74 13.93
CA ARG A 35 -9.25 1.22 13.60
C ARG A 35 -9.42 2.64 14.11
N TYR A 36 -9.91 3.51 13.25
CA TYR A 36 -10.22 4.88 13.63
C TYR A 36 -11.13 4.93 14.87
N SER A 37 -10.70 5.69 15.87
CA SER A 37 -11.49 5.99 17.06
C SER A 37 -11.65 7.51 17.19
N ARG A 38 -12.90 7.98 17.13
CA ARG A 38 -13.24 9.41 17.32
C ARG A 38 -12.69 9.97 18.65
N LYS A 39 -12.53 9.13 19.67
CA LYS A 39 -11.97 9.51 20.97
C LYS A 39 -10.48 9.84 20.90
N ARG A 40 -9.72 9.20 20.01
CA ARG A 40 -8.26 9.36 19.91
C ARG A 40 -7.83 10.52 19.02
N ARG A 41 -8.75 11.14 18.25
CA ARG A 41 -8.50 12.26 17.30
C ARG A 41 -7.20 12.11 16.47
N ASN A 42 -6.68 10.89 16.32
CA ASN A 42 -5.36 10.70 15.77
C ASN A 42 -5.49 10.76 14.26
N VAL A 43 -4.92 11.81 13.67
CA VAL A 43 -4.92 12.06 12.22
C VAL A 43 -3.79 11.29 11.55
N ASN A 44 -2.88 10.70 12.33
CA ASN A 44 -1.75 9.92 11.81
C ASN A 44 -2.08 8.43 11.98
N GLY A 45 -2.32 7.76 10.85
CA GLY A 45 -2.47 6.32 10.79
C GLY A 45 -1.13 5.64 10.57
N GLU A 46 -0.98 4.43 11.08
CA GLU A 46 0.15 3.57 10.80
C GLU A 46 -0.33 2.18 10.39
N THR A 47 0.19 1.69 9.26
CA THR A 47 0.04 0.30 8.80
C THR A 47 1.34 -0.42 9.09
N ARG A 48 1.27 -1.58 9.71
CA ARG A 48 2.42 -2.42 10.04
C ARG A 48 2.25 -3.80 9.46
N LEU A 49 3.34 -4.34 8.93
CA LEU A 49 3.48 -5.72 8.50
C LEU A 49 4.38 -6.46 9.49
N PHE A 50 3.94 -7.65 9.89
CA PHE A 50 4.67 -8.60 10.70
C PHE A 50 4.68 -9.94 9.97
N GLY A 51 5.78 -10.67 10.06
CA GLY A 51 5.85 -12.06 9.60
C GLY A 51 7.16 -12.72 9.97
N ASP A 52 7.15 -14.04 10.13
CA ASP A 52 8.27 -14.77 10.74
C ASP A 52 9.59 -14.62 9.96
N LYS A 53 9.50 -14.60 8.62
CA LYS A 53 10.65 -14.47 7.71
C LYS A 53 10.50 -13.30 6.75
N LEU A 54 9.69 -12.31 7.13
CA LEU A 54 9.55 -11.07 6.40
C LEU A 54 10.21 -9.95 7.20
N PRO A 55 10.78 -8.94 6.53
CA PRO A 55 11.24 -7.75 7.22
C PRO A 55 10.06 -7.02 7.88
N ASP A 56 10.32 -6.34 8.98
CA ASP A 56 9.31 -5.50 9.64
C ASP A 56 9.10 -4.25 8.78
N VAL A 57 7.85 -4.01 8.34
CA VAL A 57 7.51 -2.84 7.52
C VAL A 57 6.48 -1.98 8.23
N SER A 58 6.70 -0.66 8.25
CA SER A 58 5.71 0.31 8.71
C SER A 58 5.52 1.41 7.69
N PHE A 59 4.26 1.75 7.41
CA PHE A 59 3.89 2.93 6.64
C PHE A 59 3.09 3.88 7.53
N LYS A 60 3.61 5.08 7.74
CA LYS A 60 2.94 6.18 8.44
C LYS A 60 2.41 7.16 7.41
N GLY A 61 1.14 7.54 7.54
CA GLY A 61 0.50 8.50 6.65
C GLY A 61 -0.63 9.25 7.35
N SER A 62 -1.06 10.35 6.74
CA SER A 62 -2.14 11.17 7.29
C SER A 62 -3.51 10.64 6.86
N GLY A 63 -4.41 10.37 7.79
CA GLY A 63 -5.79 10.01 7.54
C GLY A 63 -6.46 9.38 8.76
N PRO A 64 -7.79 9.60 8.96
CA PRO A 64 -8.52 8.93 10.01
C PRO A 64 -8.67 7.43 9.69
N GLY A 65 -7.95 6.57 10.43
CA GLY A 65 -8.01 5.11 10.28
C GLY A 65 -6.94 4.57 9.35
N MET A 66 -7.33 4.03 8.20
CA MET A 66 -6.38 3.47 7.22
C MET A 66 -5.46 4.60 6.73
N PRO A 67 -4.13 4.45 6.84
CA PRO A 67 -3.18 5.46 6.40
C PRO A 67 -3.40 5.77 4.93
N VAL A 68 -3.32 7.06 4.57
CA VAL A 68 -3.52 7.49 3.19
C VAL A 68 -2.20 7.92 2.59
N LEU A 69 -1.86 7.34 1.44
CA LEU A 69 -0.83 7.85 0.57
C LEU A 69 -1.42 9.03 -0.21
N LYS A 70 -1.21 10.24 0.30
CA LYS A 70 -1.73 11.47 -0.29
C LYS A 70 -0.59 12.34 -0.78
N TRP A 71 -0.74 12.93 -1.97
CA TRP A 71 0.30 13.79 -2.55
C TRP A 71 0.66 14.96 -1.62
N SER A 72 -0.35 15.62 -1.05
CA SER A 72 -0.15 16.79 -0.21
C SER A 72 0.58 16.51 1.10
N THR A 73 0.62 15.26 1.54
CA THR A 73 1.28 14.81 2.78
C THR A 73 2.34 13.76 2.51
N LEU A 74 2.81 13.65 1.26
CA LEU A 74 3.83 12.66 0.90
C LEU A 74 5.15 12.91 1.65
N LYS A 75 5.51 14.19 1.88
CA LYS A 75 6.68 14.58 2.69
C LYS A 75 6.56 14.18 4.18
N GLU A 76 5.35 13.99 4.67
CA GLU A 76 5.06 13.55 6.04
C GLU A 76 4.86 12.04 6.12
N SER A 77 4.71 11.38 4.96
CA SER A 77 4.52 9.94 4.88
C SER A 77 5.88 9.26 4.97
N VAL A 78 5.98 8.25 5.85
CA VAL A 78 7.24 7.55 6.09
C VAL A 78 7.00 6.06 5.93
N LEU A 79 7.71 5.46 4.97
CA LEU A 79 7.81 4.02 4.84
C LEU A 79 9.15 3.57 5.42
N THR A 80 9.12 2.68 6.40
CA THR A 80 10.32 2.07 6.99
C THR A 80 10.31 0.57 6.83
N MET A 81 11.48 -0.02 6.57
CA MET A 81 11.70 -1.46 6.54
C MET A 81 12.98 -1.79 7.31
N ASP A 82 12.91 -2.58 8.38
CA ASP A 82 14.07 -2.93 9.22
C ASP A 82 14.96 -1.72 9.59
N SER A 83 14.33 -0.57 9.89
CA SER A 83 14.97 0.74 10.14
C SER A 83 15.45 1.54 8.92
N ALA A 84 15.51 0.95 7.72
CA ALA A 84 15.75 1.70 6.49
C ALA A 84 14.50 2.50 6.11
N THR A 85 14.68 3.78 5.77
CA THR A 85 13.57 4.64 5.29
C THR A 85 13.57 4.66 3.77
N ALA A 86 12.40 4.44 3.17
CA ALA A 86 12.24 4.52 1.72
C ALA A 86 11.98 5.96 1.27
N SER A 87 12.48 6.30 0.08
CA SER A 87 12.03 7.49 -0.65
C SER A 87 10.77 7.15 -1.44
N LEU A 88 9.77 8.03 -1.40
CA LEU A 88 8.47 7.85 -2.07
C LEU A 88 8.21 9.00 -3.03
N VAL A 89 7.95 8.69 -4.31
CA VAL A 89 7.66 9.70 -5.34
C VAL A 89 6.58 9.20 -6.28
N PHE A 90 5.61 10.02 -6.64
CA PHE A 90 4.66 9.69 -7.71
C PHE A 90 4.21 10.94 -8.47
N ASN A 91 3.83 10.79 -9.74
CA ASN A 91 3.37 11.91 -10.56
C ASN A 91 1.87 12.16 -10.37
N VAL A 92 1.53 13.20 -9.61
CA VAL A 92 0.15 13.61 -9.35
C VAL A 92 -0.60 14.16 -10.56
N ASN A 93 0.11 14.47 -11.66
CA ASN A 93 -0.48 14.95 -12.91
C ASN A 93 -0.55 13.86 -13.98
N GLY A 94 -0.18 12.61 -13.65
CA GLY A 94 -0.29 11.49 -14.57
C GLY A 94 -1.74 11.24 -14.98
N LEU A 95 -1.98 11.17 -16.29
CA LEU A 95 -3.31 10.93 -16.89
C LEU A 95 -3.71 9.44 -16.91
N SER A 96 -2.80 8.55 -16.54
CA SER A 96 -3.04 7.10 -16.44
C SER A 96 -2.49 6.57 -15.13
N ASN A 97 -3.07 5.49 -14.59
CA ASN A 97 -2.56 4.89 -13.35
C ASN A 97 -1.08 4.49 -13.45
N ARG A 98 -0.61 4.07 -14.64
CA ARG A 98 0.80 3.77 -14.87
C ARG A 98 1.67 5.02 -14.79
N ALA A 99 1.22 6.14 -15.36
CA ALA A 99 1.92 7.42 -15.24
C ALA A 99 1.91 7.95 -13.80
N ARG A 100 0.94 7.53 -12.97
CA ARG A 100 0.81 7.87 -11.55
C ARG A 100 1.41 6.82 -10.61
N SER A 101 2.19 5.87 -11.13
CA SER A 101 2.78 4.84 -10.28
C SER A 101 3.61 5.46 -9.16
N LEU A 102 3.59 4.82 -8.00
CA LEU A 102 4.48 5.14 -6.90
C LEU A 102 5.85 4.53 -7.17
N HIS A 103 6.86 5.38 -7.23
CA HIS A 103 8.26 5.01 -7.25
C HIS A 103 8.77 4.97 -5.81
N ILE A 104 9.45 3.88 -5.47
CA ILE A 104 9.95 3.61 -4.13
C ILE A 104 11.43 3.27 -4.25
N SER A 105 12.29 4.05 -3.61
CA SER A 105 13.71 3.76 -3.51
C SER A 105 14.02 3.27 -2.11
N LEU A 106 14.47 2.02 -1.97
CA LEU A 106 14.71 1.38 -0.68
C LEU A 106 15.93 0.46 -0.76
N MET A 107 16.88 0.63 0.16
CA MET A 107 18.09 -0.21 0.25
C MET A 107 18.85 -0.34 -1.10
N GLY A 108 18.91 0.74 -1.87
CA GLY A 108 19.58 0.77 -3.18
C GLY A 108 18.82 0.09 -4.33
N ARG A 109 17.56 -0.32 -4.09
CA ARG A 109 16.67 -0.89 -5.10
C ARG A 109 15.56 0.08 -5.46
N GLU A 110 15.20 0.08 -6.74
CA GLU A 110 14.10 0.88 -7.27
C GLU A 110 12.89 0.00 -7.55
N TYR A 111 11.75 0.42 -7.03
CA TYR A 111 10.48 -0.25 -7.19
C TYR A 111 9.46 0.68 -7.84
N GLN A 112 8.53 0.07 -8.57
CA GLN A 112 7.36 0.73 -9.12
C GLN A 112 6.11 0.01 -8.62
N TYR A 113 5.24 0.72 -7.92
CA TYR A 113 3.95 0.26 -7.47
C TYR A 113 2.83 0.93 -8.27
N CYS A 114 2.01 0.13 -8.94
CA CYS A 114 0.96 0.62 -9.85
C CYS A 114 -0.39 -0.01 -9.50
N ILE A 115 -1.43 0.82 -9.49
CA ILE A 115 -2.82 0.36 -9.37
C ILE A 115 -3.39 0.07 -10.76
N GLY A 116 -4.01 -1.10 -10.94
CA GLY A 116 -4.67 -1.52 -12.18
C GLY A 116 -5.91 -0.67 -12.50
N ARG A 117 -6.43 -0.81 -13.73
CA ARG A 117 -7.50 0.04 -14.30
C ARG A 117 -8.81 0.09 -13.49
N MET A 118 -9.10 -0.92 -12.68
CA MET A 118 -10.33 -0.99 -11.87
C MET A 118 -10.10 -0.82 -10.37
N SER A 119 -8.90 -0.43 -9.93
CA SER A 119 -8.54 -0.32 -8.51
C SER A 119 -8.73 -1.61 -7.70
N ARG A 120 -8.82 -2.75 -8.38
CA ARG A 120 -8.96 -4.10 -7.79
C ARG A 120 -7.68 -4.93 -7.83
N ASP A 121 -6.71 -4.46 -8.59
CA ASP A 121 -5.41 -5.08 -8.78
C ASP A 121 -4.33 -4.05 -8.47
N ALA A 122 -3.27 -4.48 -7.82
CA ALA A 122 -2.04 -3.73 -7.63
C ALA A 122 -0.86 -4.55 -8.15
N THR A 123 0.20 -3.87 -8.56
CA THR A 123 1.43 -4.53 -9.00
C THR A 123 2.62 -3.75 -8.48
N LEU A 124 3.47 -4.44 -7.71
CA LEU A 124 4.82 -4.01 -7.38
C LEU A 124 5.78 -4.67 -8.38
N SER A 125 6.72 -3.90 -8.93
CA SER A 125 7.76 -4.44 -9.80
C SER A 125 9.11 -3.77 -9.55
N ARG A 126 10.17 -4.54 -9.69
CA ARG A 126 11.57 -4.09 -9.84
C ARG A 126 12.21 -4.92 -10.97
N ASP A 127 13.48 -4.69 -11.28
CA ASP A 127 14.15 -5.47 -12.31
C ASP A 127 14.07 -6.99 -12.02
N GLY A 128 13.65 -7.75 -13.03
CA GLY A 128 13.45 -9.20 -12.95
C GLY A 128 12.30 -9.70 -12.06
N VAL A 129 11.56 -8.84 -11.36
CA VAL A 129 10.57 -9.24 -10.34
C VAL A 129 9.23 -8.53 -10.48
N ARG A 130 8.15 -9.29 -10.28
CA ARG A 130 6.79 -8.77 -10.24
C ARG A 130 5.97 -9.45 -9.16
N VAL A 131 5.34 -8.67 -8.30
CA VAL A 131 4.32 -9.11 -7.35
C VAL A 131 2.99 -8.44 -7.70
N LYS A 132 2.00 -9.24 -8.11
CA LYS A 132 0.65 -8.79 -8.40
C LYS A 132 -0.28 -9.19 -7.26
N ILE A 133 -1.09 -8.28 -6.76
CA ILE A 133 -2.14 -8.60 -5.79
C ILE A 133 -3.49 -8.19 -6.39
N ARG A 134 -4.50 -9.04 -6.24
CA ARG A 134 -5.86 -8.81 -6.72
C ARG A 134 -6.87 -9.14 -5.64
N MET A 135 -8.03 -8.50 -5.71
CA MET A 135 -9.16 -8.89 -4.86
C MET A 135 -9.62 -10.33 -5.18
N GLY A 136 -9.79 -11.13 -4.12
CA GLY A 136 -10.29 -12.49 -4.16
C GLY A 136 -11.76 -12.60 -3.76
N GLU A 137 -12.09 -13.60 -2.96
CA GLU A 137 -13.46 -13.92 -2.56
C GLU A 137 -13.99 -12.99 -1.46
N LYS A 138 -15.31 -12.80 -1.44
CA LYS A 138 -15.96 -12.03 -0.37
C LYS A 138 -16.24 -12.92 0.83
N ILE A 139 -15.62 -12.60 1.96
CA ILE A 139 -15.94 -13.20 3.26
C ILE A 139 -17.02 -12.35 3.95
N GLN A 140 -18.16 -12.99 4.25
CA GLN A 140 -19.30 -12.33 4.89
C GLN A 140 -18.89 -11.66 6.22
N GLY A 141 -19.22 -10.38 6.37
CA GLY A 141 -18.92 -9.59 7.56
C GLY A 141 -17.48 -9.04 7.68
N LEU A 142 -16.53 -9.54 6.89
CA LEU A 142 -15.10 -9.18 7.01
C LEU A 142 -14.55 -8.38 5.82
N GLY A 143 -14.95 -8.71 4.59
CA GLY A 143 -14.47 -8.02 3.38
C GLY A 143 -14.04 -8.98 2.28
N MET A 144 -13.24 -8.49 1.33
CA MET A 144 -12.67 -9.31 0.25
C MET A 144 -11.31 -9.88 0.66
N THR A 145 -10.98 -11.10 0.28
CA THR A 145 -9.60 -11.63 0.36
C THR A 145 -8.70 -10.93 -0.66
N SER A 146 -7.39 -11.09 -0.50
CA SER A 146 -6.40 -10.67 -1.49
C SER A 146 -5.64 -11.89 -1.97
N VAL A 147 -5.55 -12.08 -3.28
CA VAL A 147 -4.80 -13.15 -3.92
C VAL A 147 -3.57 -12.54 -4.55
N GLY A 148 -2.40 -12.97 -4.09
CA GLY A 148 -1.10 -12.53 -4.57
C GLY A 148 -0.44 -13.54 -5.48
N GLU A 149 0.27 -13.06 -6.49
CA GLU A 149 1.08 -13.84 -7.42
C GLU A 149 2.43 -13.13 -7.59
N ALA A 150 3.51 -13.80 -7.18
CA ALA A 150 4.89 -13.33 -7.35
C ALA A 150 5.59 -14.14 -8.45
N SER A 151 6.36 -13.47 -9.28
CA SER A 151 7.12 -14.08 -10.37
C SER A 151 8.49 -13.44 -10.50
N GLY A 152 9.46 -14.23 -10.96
CA GLY A 152 10.85 -13.83 -11.06
C GLY A 152 11.67 -14.23 -9.84
N ASP A 153 12.79 -13.56 -9.64
CA ASP A 153 13.71 -13.79 -8.51
C ASP A 153 13.35 -12.89 -7.32
N PHE A 154 12.15 -13.11 -6.79
CA PHE A 154 11.58 -12.30 -5.71
C PHE A 154 12.12 -12.74 -4.34
N GLU A 155 12.22 -11.78 -3.44
CA GLU A 155 12.69 -11.96 -2.06
C GLU A 155 11.61 -11.52 -1.04
N ALA A 156 11.87 -11.78 0.25
CA ALA A 156 11.00 -11.38 1.35
C ALA A 156 10.64 -9.88 1.33
N VAL A 157 11.61 -9.03 0.98
CA VAL A 157 11.45 -7.57 0.84
C VAL A 157 10.37 -7.22 -0.19
N ASP A 158 10.35 -7.92 -1.33
CA ASP A 158 9.42 -7.63 -2.42
C ASP A 158 7.98 -7.99 -2.03
N LEU A 159 7.80 -9.12 -1.32
CA LEU A 159 6.51 -9.54 -0.79
C LEU A 159 6.04 -8.59 0.31
N ALA A 160 6.90 -8.25 1.28
CA ALA A 160 6.55 -7.36 2.37
C ALA A 160 6.15 -5.97 1.87
N LEU A 161 6.89 -5.42 0.91
CA LEU A 161 6.57 -4.14 0.30
C LEU A 161 5.25 -4.18 -0.47
N ALA A 162 4.95 -5.24 -1.21
CA ALA A 162 3.68 -5.35 -1.92
C ALA A 162 2.49 -5.47 -0.95
N ILE A 163 2.65 -6.25 0.12
CA ILE A 163 1.59 -6.54 1.09
C ILE A 163 1.27 -5.34 1.98
N VAL A 164 2.26 -4.54 2.39
CA VAL A 164 1.99 -3.37 3.25
C VAL A 164 1.03 -2.38 2.59
N PHE A 165 1.10 -2.22 1.26
CA PHE A 165 0.22 -1.31 0.52
C PHE A 165 -1.22 -1.81 0.35
N GLU A 166 -1.52 -3.09 0.64
CA GLU A 166 -2.91 -3.58 0.64
C GLU A 166 -3.76 -2.91 1.73
N GLU A 167 -3.13 -2.46 2.81
CA GLU A 167 -3.76 -1.75 3.91
C GLU A 167 -3.31 -0.28 3.98
N VAL A 168 -2.92 0.28 2.83
CA VAL A 168 -2.70 1.72 2.65
C VAL A 168 -3.70 2.23 1.61
N ASN A 169 -4.34 3.36 1.88
CA ASN A 169 -5.21 3.98 0.90
C ASN A 169 -4.35 4.64 -0.20
N THR A 170 -4.32 4.01 -1.38
CA THR A 170 -3.57 4.46 -2.55
C THR A 170 -4.45 5.13 -3.60
N SER A 171 -5.57 5.75 -3.21
CA SER A 171 -6.52 6.36 -4.15
C SER A 171 -5.88 7.44 -5.04
N ASP A 172 -4.90 8.20 -4.53
CA ASP A 172 -4.17 9.21 -5.28
C ASP A 172 -3.34 8.64 -6.45
N LEU A 173 -3.04 7.33 -6.45
CA LEU A 173 -2.38 6.64 -7.57
C LEU A 173 -3.34 6.28 -8.72
N THR A 174 -4.65 6.48 -8.52
CA THR A 174 -5.67 6.21 -9.53
C THR A 174 -6.11 7.48 -10.22
N ALA A 175 -6.39 7.42 -11.53
CA ALA A 175 -6.90 8.58 -12.27
C ALA A 175 -8.26 9.07 -11.70
N THR A 176 -9.13 8.15 -11.28
CA THR A 176 -10.43 8.49 -10.69
C THR A 176 -10.29 9.14 -9.31
N GLY A 177 -9.41 8.62 -8.45
CA GLY A 177 -9.14 9.23 -7.15
C GLY A 177 -8.52 10.62 -7.29
N ALA A 178 -7.66 10.82 -8.29
CA ALA A 178 -7.09 12.12 -8.60
C ALA A 178 -8.15 13.17 -8.95
N LEU A 179 -9.18 12.82 -9.73
CA LEU A 179 -10.27 13.75 -10.07
C LEU A 179 -11.02 14.25 -8.82
N PHE A 180 -11.26 13.37 -7.83
CA PHE A 180 -11.84 13.78 -6.55
C PHE A 180 -10.90 14.72 -5.77
N THR A 181 -9.59 14.45 -5.75
CA THR A 181 -8.64 15.36 -5.10
C THR A 181 -8.53 16.72 -5.82
N THR A 182 -8.64 16.75 -7.14
CA THR A 182 -8.65 17.99 -7.93
C THR A 182 -9.93 18.78 -7.67
N TYR A 183 -11.08 18.13 -7.54
CA TYR A 183 -12.32 18.79 -7.13
C TYR A 183 -12.23 19.36 -5.70
N GLU A 184 -11.69 18.60 -4.75
CA GLU A 184 -11.42 19.11 -3.39
C GLU A 184 -10.46 20.32 -3.41
N ARG A 185 -9.45 20.34 -4.27
CA ARG A 185 -8.55 21.50 -4.43
C ARG A 185 -9.28 22.73 -4.97
N LEU A 186 -10.15 22.55 -5.95
CA LEU A 186 -10.93 23.62 -6.57
C LEU A 186 -11.95 24.22 -5.58
N VAL A 187 -12.53 23.38 -4.73
CA VAL A 187 -13.48 23.81 -3.69
C VAL A 187 -12.77 24.36 -2.44
N SER A 188 -11.56 23.89 -2.10
CA SER A 188 -10.82 24.34 -0.91
C SER A 188 -9.89 25.53 -1.12
N GLY A 189 -9.77 26.05 -2.35
CA GLY A 189 -9.06 27.31 -2.64
C GLY A 189 -7.55 27.29 -2.37
N LYS A 190 -6.94 26.11 -2.21
CA LYS A 190 -5.48 26.01 -1.99
C LYS A 190 -4.76 26.05 -3.33
N GLU A 191 -4.23 27.24 -3.65
CA GLU A 191 -3.36 27.49 -4.81
C GLU A 191 -2.09 26.62 -4.76
N THR A 192 -1.60 26.28 -5.94
CA THR A 192 -0.34 25.56 -6.18
C THR A 192 0.85 26.38 -5.67
N PRO A 193 1.86 25.77 -5.01
CA PRO A 193 3.19 26.35 -5.03
C PRO A 193 3.69 26.25 -6.47
N THR A 194 3.78 27.39 -7.12
CA THR A 194 4.52 27.57 -8.37
C THR A 194 5.97 27.22 -8.09
N ASP A 195 6.56 26.32 -8.88
CA ASP A 195 8.02 26.22 -9.02
C ASP A 195 8.58 27.53 -9.59
#